data_AF-A0A0F9HIY5-F1
#
_entry.id   AF-A0A0F9HIY5-F1
#
_cell.length_a   1.000
_cell.length_b   1.000
_cell.length_c   1.000
_cell.angle_alpha   90.00
_cell.angle_beta   90.00
_cell.angle_gamma   90.00
#
_symmetry.space_group_name_H-M   'P 1'
#
loop_
_entity.id
_entity.type
_entity.pdbx_description
1 polymer ?
#
loop_
_entity_poly.entity_id
_entity_poly.type
_entity_poly.pdbx_seq_one_letter_code
_entity_poly.pdbx_strand_id
1 'polypeptide(L)'
;MTKEDDCKATPKIRFTKPDDCADEGECATTDEEAPPVAGNETKIPTADEIAQTAKMWAVSGQAYFPSDYTTNELPPGYYVVEHCNRGYYFYKTPMNLDDLLILPDSATEEIIEHIEYFWTREAQFRELGFLWKRGIMLYGPAGGGKTSTLQLLSKRIIERGGLSIYLKNPHNTSHGLEILRRIEPDRPIIVLLEDIDALIKDCGESEILAILDGELQIDNVVFIATTNYPEDLDKRLINRPSRFDIVKEIGMPTSEARKIYLETKNPRLALQENQHELDRWVKESRGFSVAHLKEMILAVEALGESIDSVIVRLKKMMTQKPHSSDSENKSIGFVTRD
;
A
#
# COMPACT_ATOMS: atom_id res chain seq x y z
N MET A 1 20.65 -26.05 -54.67
CA MET A 1 21.64 -24.99 -54.38
C MET A 1 20.95 -23.95 -53.51
N THR A 2 20.64 -24.25 -52.24
CA THR A 2 21.50 -24.18 -51.03
C THR A 2 22.16 -22.82 -50.80
N LYS A 3 21.78 -22.20 -49.67
CA LYS A 3 22.57 -21.37 -48.72
C LYS A 3 21.55 -20.85 -47.67
N GLU A 4 21.39 -21.46 -46.49
CA GLU A 4 22.25 -21.38 -45.27
C GLU A 4 22.55 -19.92 -44.90
N ASP A 5 21.85 -19.38 -43.90
CA ASP A 5 22.16 -19.39 -42.45
C ASP A 5 23.09 -18.23 -42.08
N ASP A 6 22.55 -17.23 -41.38
CA ASP A 6 23.36 -16.21 -40.69
C ASP A 6 22.69 -15.83 -39.36
N CYS A 7 22.95 -16.67 -38.35
CA CYS A 7 22.55 -16.46 -36.96
C CYS A 7 23.69 -15.73 -36.24
N LYS A 8 23.53 -14.43 -35.97
CA LYS A 8 24.52 -13.61 -35.23
C LYS A 8 24.33 -13.71 -33.71
N ALA A 9 25.20 -14.51 -33.10
CA ALA A 9 25.95 -14.33 -31.85
C ALA A 9 25.34 -13.54 -30.66
N THR A 10 25.00 -14.28 -29.60
CA THR A 10 25.00 -13.85 -28.19
C THR A 10 26.38 -14.06 -27.53
N PRO A 11 26.88 -13.18 -26.64
CA PRO A 11 28.14 -13.41 -25.94
C PRO A 11 27.96 -14.33 -24.73
N LYS A 12 28.76 -15.40 -24.68
CA LYS A 12 28.90 -16.33 -23.54
C LYS A 12 29.85 -15.74 -22.50
N ILE A 13 29.38 -15.52 -21.28
CA ILE A 13 30.23 -15.25 -20.12
C ILE A 13 30.54 -16.59 -19.43
N ARG A 14 31.84 -16.87 -19.25
CA ARG A 14 32.42 -18.09 -18.68
C ARG A 14 32.26 -18.11 -17.16
N PHE A 15 31.86 -19.26 -16.62
CA PHE A 15 32.01 -19.60 -15.20
C PHE A 15 33.40 -20.21 -14.96
N THR A 16 34.14 -19.73 -13.97
CA THR A 16 35.35 -20.36 -13.42
C THR A 16 35.03 -20.93 -12.04
N LYS A 17 35.45 -22.17 -11.80
CA LYS A 17 35.37 -22.87 -10.50
C LYS A 17 36.47 -22.37 -9.54
N PRO A 18 36.28 -22.48 -8.21
CA PRO A 18 37.33 -22.24 -7.23
C PRO A 18 38.09 -23.53 -6.89
N ASP A 19 39.41 -23.43 -6.78
CA ASP A 19 40.28 -24.43 -6.12
C ASP A 19 41.02 -23.76 -4.95
N ASP A 20 41.18 -24.53 -3.89
CA ASP A 20 41.72 -24.22 -2.57
C ASP A 20 43.18 -23.72 -2.55
N CYS A 21 43.53 -22.88 -1.57
CA CYS A 21 44.74 -22.98 -0.72
C CYS A 21 44.76 -21.91 0.38
N ALA A 22 45.42 -22.26 1.49
CA ALA A 22 45.19 -21.77 2.84
C ALA A 22 46.13 -20.66 3.35
N ASP A 23 45.74 -20.16 4.53
CA ASP A 23 46.50 -19.68 5.70
C ASP A 23 46.99 -18.21 5.87
N GLU A 24 46.50 -17.67 6.99
CA GLU A 24 47.03 -16.75 8.00
C GLU A 24 47.21 -15.23 7.74
N GLY A 25 46.58 -14.43 8.61
CA GLY A 25 46.90 -13.03 8.88
C GLY A 25 45.74 -12.19 9.44
N GLU A 26 45.63 -12.10 10.77
CA GLU A 26 44.72 -11.21 11.50
C GLU A 26 44.92 -9.72 11.15
N CYS A 27 43.83 -8.98 10.98
CA CYS A 27 43.75 -7.60 11.46
C CYS A 27 42.28 -7.20 11.70
N ALA A 28 41.94 -6.95 12.96
CA ALA A 28 40.65 -6.45 13.39
C ALA A 28 40.56 -4.93 13.18
N THR A 29 39.50 -4.47 12.52
CA THR A 29 38.93 -3.13 12.73
C THR A 29 37.41 -3.22 12.62
N THR A 30 36.76 -2.80 13.70
CA THR A 30 35.32 -2.70 13.91
C THR A 30 34.75 -1.55 13.10
N ASP A 31 33.87 -1.83 12.15
CA ASP A 31 32.87 -0.89 11.66
C ASP A 31 31.49 -1.40 12.10
N GLU A 32 30.91 -0.75 13.10
CA GLU A 32 29.52 -0.92 13.50
C GLU A 32 28.63 -0.37 12.37
N GLU A 33 28.22 -1.23 11.44
CA GLU A 33 27.08 -0.96 10.58
C GLU A 33 25.80 -0.97 11.41
N ALA A 34 25.03 0.10 11.28
CA ALA A 34 23.71 0.27 11.88
C ALA A 34 22.81 -0.93 11.57
N PRO A 35 21.95 -1.35 12.50
CA PRO A 35 21.15 -2.57 12.32
C PRO A 35 20.22 -2.41 11.12
N PRO A 36 20.14 -3.41 10.23
CA PRO A 36 19.18 -3.39 9.14
C PRO A 36 17.78 -3.39 9.73
N VAL A 37 16.97 -2.43 9.26
CA VAL A 37 15.53 -2.37 9.50
C VAL A 37 14.95 -3.73 9.08
N ALA A 38 14.44 -4.48 10.05
CA ALA A 38 13.86 -5.80 9.85
C ALA A 38 12.60 -5.69 8.97
N GLY A 39 12.81 -5.74 7.65
CA GLY A 39 11.81 -6.28 6.74
C GLY A 39 11.72 -7.77 7.03
N ASN A 40 10.69 -8.18 7.75
CA ASN A 40 10.34 -9.60 7.87
C ASN A 40 9.87 -10.08 6.49
N GLU A 41 10.81 -10.35 5.58
CA GLU A 41 10.57 -11.14 4.38
C GLU A 41 10.27 -12.56 4.83
N THR A 42 8.99 -12.86 5.06
CA THR A 42 8.58 -14.24 5.33
C THR A 42 8.75 -15.01 4.04
N LYS A 43 9.83 -15.80 3.96
CA LYS A 43 10.24 -16.50 2.73
C LYS A 43 9.23 -17.59 2.37
N ILE A 44 8.84 -17.69 1.10
CA ILE A 44 8.05 -18.81 0.60
C ILE A 44 8.84 -20.10 0.84
N PRO A 45 8.23 -21.15 1.42
CA PRO A 45 8.91 -22.42 1.63
C PRO A 45 9.48 -22.96 0.32
N THR A 46 10.75 -23.33 0.32
CA THR A 46 11.41 -24.03 -0.77
C THR A 46 10.79 -25.41 -0.98
N ALA A 47 11.00 -25.99 -2.16
CA ALA A 47 10.53 -27.34 -2.44
C ALA A 47 11.05 -28.38 -1.44
N ASP A 48 12.28 -28.20 -0.95
CA ASP A 48 12.89 -29.08 0.05
C ASP A 48 12.26 -28.91 1.44
N GLU A 49 11.95 -27.68 1.85
CA GLU A 49 11.24 -27.39 3.11
C GLU A 49 9.81 -27.96 3.08
N ILE A 50 9.11 -27.84 1.93
CA ILE A 50 7.79 -28.46 1.74
C ILE A 50 7.92 -29.98 1.80
N ALA A 51 8.91 -30.58 1.15
CA ALA A 51 9.09 -32.03 1.16
C ALA A 51 9.35 -32.59 2.57
N GLN A 52 10.05 -31.83 3.43
CA GLN A 52 10.30 -32.22 4.82
C GLN A 52 9.06 -32.10 5.72
N THR A 53 8.13 -31.21 5.39
CA THR A 53 6.95 -30.91 6.22
C THR A 53 5.65 -31.49 5.66
N ALA A 54 5.66 -32.00 4.42
CA ALA A 54 4.47 -32.44 3.72
C ALA A 54 3.72 -33.57 4.43
N LYS A 55 2.41 -33.37 4.58
CA LYS A 55 1.49 -34.34 5.21
C LYS A 55 0.44 -34.86 4.23
N MET A 56 0.30 -34.24 3.05
CA MET A 56 -0.69 -34.61 2.05
C MET A 56 -0.26 -34.26 0.62
N TRP A 57 -1.04 -34.70 -0.36
CA TRP A 57 -0.78 -34.47 -1.78
C TRP A 57 -1.76 -33.42 -2.35
N ALA A 58 -1.22 -32.37 -2.97
CA ALA A 58 -1.99 -31.54 -3.90
C ALA A 58 -2.01 -32.23 -5.27
N VAL A 59 -3.20 -32.37 -5.87
CA VAL A 59 -3.40 -33.14 -7.10
C VAL A 59 -3.63 -32.20 -8.28
N SER A 60 -2.90 -32.40 -9.37
CA SER A 60 -3.12 -31.71 -10.64
C SER A 60 -3.14 -32.74 -11.78
N GLY A 61 -4.34 -33.14 -12.19
CA GLY A 61 -4.52 -34.24 -13.15
C GLY A 61 -3.95 -35.56 -12.60
N GLN A 62 -2.93 -36.09 -13.27
CA GLN A 62 -2.20 -37.30 -12.82
C GLN A 62 -0.91 -36.98 -12.04
N ALA A 63 -0.57 -35.70 -11.87
CA ALA A 63 0.57 -35.28 -11.08
C ALA A 63 0.17 -35.02 -9.62
N TYR A 64 1.04 -35.40 -8.69
CA TYR A 64 0.85 -35.24 -7.25
C TYR A 64 2.03 -34.43 -6.68
N PHE A 65 1.74 -33.35 -5.97
CA PHE A 65 2.73 -32.45 -5.38
C PHE A 65 2.67 -32.55 -3.85
N PRO A 66 3.83 -32.66 -3.16
CA PRO A 66 3.84 -32.66 -1.70
C PRO A 66 3.34 -31.31 -1.16
N SER A 67 2.48 -31.33 -0.15
CA SER A 67 1.97 -30.16 0.55
C SER A 67 1.82 -30.44 2.05
N ASP A 68 1.96 -29.41 2.88
CA ASP A 68 1.70 -29.50 4.32
C ASP A 68 0.17 -29.58 4.58
N TYR A 69 -0.60 -28.70 3.93
CA TYR A 69 -2.07 -28.69 3.98
C TYR A 69 -2.67 -28.22 2.64
N THR A 70 -3.97 -28.45 2.44
CA THR A 70 -4.76 -27.91 1.31
C THR A 70 -6.01 -27.20 1.85
N THR A 71 -6.47 -26.17 1.13
CA THR A 71 -7.70 -25.43 1.45
C THR A 71 -8.45 -25.12 0.15
N ASN A 72 -9.78 -25.07 0.23
CA ASN A 72 -10.63 -24.67 -0.88
C ASN A 72 -10.90 -23.15 -0.90
N GLU A 73 -10.56 -22.44 0.18
CA GLU A 73 -10.76 -21.01 0.32
C GLU A 73 -9.51 -20.36 0.91
N LEU A 74 -9.20 -19.15 0.43
CA LEU A 74 -8.20 -18.29 1.04
C LEU A 74 -8.74 -17.75 2.38
N PRO A 75 -7.94 -17.81 3.45
CA PRO A 75 -8.30 -17.15 4.70
C PRO A 75 -8.57 -15.65 4.46
N PRO A 76 -9.54 -15.03 5.15
CA PRO A 76 -9.72 -13.59 5.08
C PRO A 76 -8.39 -12.87 5.41
N GLY A 77 -8.06 -11.84 4.63
CA GLY A 77 -6.78 -11.19 4.76
C GLY A 77 -6.42 -10.20 3.67
N TYR A 78 -5.21 -9.67 3.81
CA TYR A 78 -4.55 -8.80 2.86
C TYR A 78 -3.55 -9.60 2.04
N TYR A 79 -3.57 -9.44 0.72
CA TYR A 79 -2.84 -10.28 -0.21
C TYR A 79 -2.15 -9.48 -1.30
N VAL A 80 -1.03 -10.03 -1.79
CA VAL A 80 -0.40 -9.62 -3.05
C VAL A 80 -0.42 -10.83 -3.98
N VAL A 81 -0.75 -10.61 -5.25
CA VAL A 81 -0.66 -11.69 -6.26
C VAL A 81 0.73 -11.66 -6.89
N GLU A 82 1.39 -12.79 -6.85
CA GLU A 82 2.73 -12.99 -7.39
C GLU A 82 2.73 -14.18 -8.37
N HIS A 83 3.80 -14.30 -9.13
CA HIS A 83 3.97 -15.37 -10.10
C HIS A 83 5.30 -16.10 -9.88
N CYS A 84 5.29 -17.42 -10.02
CA CYS A 84 6.47 -18.26 -10.03
C CYS A 84 6.38 -19.31 -11.14
N ASN A 85 7.40 -20.16 -11.28
CA ASN A 85 7.40 -21.22 -12.30
C ASN A 85 6.26 -22.24 -12.18
N ARG A 86 5.52 -22.27 -11.06
CA ARG A 86 4.33 -23.12 -10.86
C ARG A 86 3.01 -22.41 -11.19
N GLY A 87 3.05 -21.11 -11.50
CA GLY A 87 1.89 -20.27 -11.78
C GLY A 87 1.69 -19.15 -10.76
N TYR A 88 0.51 -18.56 -10.80
CA TYR A 88 0.09 -17.46 -9.93
C TYR A 88 -0.29 -17.95 -8.53
N TYR A 89 0.06 -17.16 -7.52
CA TYR A 89 -0.28 -17.46 -6.12
C TYR A 89 -0.59 -16.19 -5.34
N PHE A 90 -1.36 -16.36 -4.27
CA PHE A 90 -1.75 -15.30 -3.35
C PHE A 90 -0.84 -15.35 -2.13
N TYR A 91 -0.03 -14.32 -1.95
CA TYR A 91 0.83 -14.18 -0.78
C TYR A 91 0.13 -13.34 0.28
N LYS A 92 -0.16 -13.93 1.45
CA LYS A 92 -0.80 -13.24 2.57
C LYS A 92 0.22 -12.34 3.25
N THR A 93 -0.02 -11.03 3.23
CA THR A 93 0.88 -10.05 3.84
C THR A 93 0.25 -9.52 5.13
N PRO A 94 1.02 -9.40 6.24
CA PRO A 94 0.53 -8.73 7.43
C PRO A 94 0.25 -7.26 7.11
N MET A 95 -0.94 -6.79 7.46
CA MET A 95 -1.27 -5.37 7.39
C MET A 95 -1.00 -4.75 8.76
N ASN A 96 -0.16 -3.72 8.82
CA ASN A 96 0.09 -2.99 10.06
C ASN A 96 -1.14 -2.14 10.40
N LEU A 97 -1.95 -2.62 11.35
CA LEU A 97 -3.18 -1.98 11.81
C LEU A 97 -3.09 -1.40 13.22
N ASP A 98 -2.00 -1.67 13.94
CA ASP A 98 -1.91 -1.42 15.39
C ASP A 98 -1.99 0.07 15.74
N ASP A 99 -1.60 0.93 14.79
CA ASP A 99 -1.65 2.38 14.91
C ASP A 99 -2.80 3.06 14.14
N LEU A 100 -3.71 2.29 13.54
CA LEU A 100 -4.78 2.84 12.73
C LEU A 100 -5.82 3.55 13.61
N LEU A 101 -5.71 4.88 13.67
CA LEU A 101 -6.68 5.72 14.34
C LEU A 101 -7.86 6.00 13.40
N ILE A 102 -9.07 5.60 13.81
CA ILE A 102 -10.29 5.95 13.10
C ILE A 102 -10.66 7.37 13.50
N LEU A 103 -10.47 8.30 12.57
CA LEU A 103 -10.86 9.69 12.73
C LEU A 103 -12.25 9.89 12.14
N PRO A 104 -13.12 10.71 12.78
CA PRO A 104 -14.37 11.11 12.16
C PRO A 104 -14.04 12.00 10.96
N ASP A 105 -14.13 11.40 9.78
CA ASP A 105 -14.00 12.04 8.50
C ASP A 105 -15.22 11.62 7.66
N SER A 106 -16.07 12.58 7.37
CA SER A 106 -17.30 12.34 6.62
C SER A 106 -17.01 11.71 5.26
N ALA A 107 -15.87 12.03 4.63
CA ALA A 107 -15.53 11.45 3.34
C ALA A 107 -15.20 9.96 3.44
N THR A 108 -14.44 9.57 4.46
CA THR A 108 -14.10 8.17 4.71
C THR A 108 -15.34 7.36 5.11
N GLU A 109 -16.19 7.90 5.99
CA GLU A 109 -17.44 7.26 6.41
C GLU A 109 -18.41 7.07 5.23
N GLU A 110 -18.61 8.10 4.41
CA GLU A 110 -19.46 8.02 3.21
C GLU A 110 -18.98 6.91 2.25
N ILE A 111 -17.67 6.75 2.04
CA ILE A 111 -17.12 5.71 1.17
C ILE A 111 -17.33 4.32 1.77
N ILE A 112 -17.12 4.15 3.08
CA ILE A 112 -17.39 2.89 3.78
C ILE A 112 -18.86 2.51 3.62
N GLU A 113 -19.78 3.42 3.95
CA GLU A 113 -21.22 3.19 3.81
C GLU A 113 -21.61 2.87 2.37
N HIS A 114 -21.00 3.55 1.39
CA HIS A 114 -21.24 3.28 -0.03
C HIS A 114 -20.84 1.86 -0.43
N ILE A 115 -19.65 1.41 -0.03
CA ILE A 115 -19.14 0.07 -0.34
C ILE A 115 -19.98 -0.99 0.35
N GLU A 116 -20.35 -0.77 1.62
CA GLU A 116 -21.24 -1.69 2.34
C GLU A 116 -22.61 -1.78 1.68
N TYR A 117 -23.18 -0.66 1.26
CA TYR A 117 -24.43 -0.62 0.51
C TYR A 117 -24.30 -1.33 -0.84
N PHE A 118 -23.21 -1.10 -1.58
CA PHE A 118 -22.93 -1.77 -2.85
C PHE A 118 -22.98 -3.30 -2.72
N TRP A 119 -22.40 -3.85 -1.64
CA TRP A 119 -22.45 -5.30 -1.39
C TRP A 119 -23.82 -5.85 -0.96
N THR A 120 -24.81 -4.99 -0.72
CA THR A 120 -26.21 -5.43 -0.54
C THR A 120 -26.98 -5.53 -1.87
N ARG A 121 -26.36 -5.13 -2.99
CA ARG A 121 -27.06 -4.89 -4.27
C ARG A 121 -26.84 -5.93 -5.36
N GLU A 122 -26.26 -7.08 -5.04
CA GLU A 122 -26.00 -8.18 -5.97
C GLU A 122 -27.19 -8.51 -6.88
N ALA A 123 -28.37 -8.72 -6.27
CA ALA A 123 -29.57 -9.13 -6.99
C ALA A 123 -29.98 -8.10 -8.07
N GLN A 124 -29.83 -6.80 -7.77
CA GLN A 124 -30.15 -5.73 -8.72
C GLN A 124 -29.15 -5.67 -9.88
N PHE A 125 -27.86 -5.88 -9.62
CA PHE A 125 -26.86 -5.97 -10.69
C PHE A 125 -27.14 -7.14 -11.62
N ARG A 126 -27.44 -8.31 -11.05
CA ARG A 126 -27.78 -9.53 -11.80
C ARG A 126 -29.05 -9.40 -12.62
N GLU A 127 -30.10 -8.82 -12.07
CA GLU A 127 -31.37 -8.58 -12.77
C GLU A 127 -31.18 -7.66 -13.99
N LEU A 128 -30.31 -6.66 -13.87
CA LEU A 128 -29.99 -5.73 -14.97
C LEU A 128 -28.94 -6.28 -15.95
N GLY A 129 -28.34 -7.44 -15.68
CA GLY A 129 -27.30 -8.04 -16.52
C GLY A 129 -25.96 -7.29 -16.48
N PHE A 130 -25.69 -6.53 -15.42
CA PHE A 130 -24.41 -5.85 -15.21
C PHE A 130 -23.51 -6.64 -14.26
N LEU A 131 -22.18 -6.53 -14.48
CA LEU A 131 -21.20 -6.98 -13.50
C LEU A 131 -21.39 -6.22 -12.19
N TRP A 132 -21.39 -6.96 -11.08
CA TRP A 132 -21.38 -6.42 -9.74
C TRP A 132 -19.96 -5.94 -9.38
N LYS A 133 -19.55 -4.87 -10.06
CA LYS A 133 -18.28 -4.18 -9.87
C LYS A 133 -18.47 -2.71 -9.53
N ARG A 134 -17.50 -2.14 -8.83
CA ARG A 134 -17.45 -0.70 -8.55
C ARG A 134 -16.03 -0.17 -8.59
N GLY A 135 -15.83 1.00 -9.18
CA GLY A 135 -14.57 1.74 -9.08
C GLY A 135 -14.70 2.98 -8.22
N ILE A 136 -13.75 3.20 -7.31
CA ILE A 136 -13.69 4.35 -6.41
C ILE A 136 -12.28 4.96 -6.47
N MET A 137 -12.18 6.27 -6.67
CA MET A 137 -10.90 6.99 -6.60
C MET A 137 -10.93 8.00 -5.47
N LEU A 138 -9.91 7.95 -4.62
CA LEU A 138 -9.67 8.88 -3.52
C LEU A 138 -8.53 9.81 -3.92
N TYR A 139 -8.78 11.11 -3.95
CA TYR A 139 -7.74 12.10 -4.26
C TYR A 139 -7.63 13.15 -3.16
N GLY A 140 -6.51 13.87 -3.12
CA GLY A 140 -6.32 14.95 -2.16
C GLY A 140 -4.87 15.11 -1.76
N PRO A 141 -4.53 16.05 -0.86
CA PRO A 141 -3.15 16.33 -0.51
C PRO A 141 -2.45 15.15 0.18
N ALA A 142 -1.12 15.12 0.08
CA ALA A 142 -0.29 14.17 0.80
C ALA A 142 -0.51 14.29 2.32
N GLY A 143 -0.64 13.14 3.00
CA GLY A 143 -0.94 13.09 4.43
C GLY A 143 -2.41 13.35 4.82
N GLY A 144 -3.32 13.53 3.86
CA GLY A 144 -4.76 13.70 4.12
C GLY A 144 -5.46 12.46 4.69
N GLY A 145 -4.80 11.31 4.72
CA GLY A 145 -5.36 10.07 5.31
C GLY A 145 -5.82 9.03 4.30
N LYS A 146 -5.62 9.24 2.99
CA LYS A 146 -5.97 8.28 1.92
C LYS A 146 -5.50 6.85 2.20
N THR A 147 -4.23 6.65 2.55
CA THR A 147 -3.68 5.32 2.91
C THR A 147 -4.37 4.74 4.15
N SER A 148 -4.64 5.56 5.17
CA SER A 148 -5.38 5.11 6.36
C SER A 148 -6.82 4.72 6.03
N THR A 149 -7.46 5.42 5.10
CA THR A 149 -8.77 5.04 4.55
C THR A 149 -8.70 3.67 3.87
N LEU A 150 -7.68 3.38 3.05
CA LEU A 150 -7.48 2.05 2.45
C LEU A 150 -7.28 0.94 3.49
N GLN A 151 -6.50 1.22 4.53
CA GLN A 151 -6.28 0.27 5.63
C GLN A 151 -7.57 -0.02 6.41
N LEU A 152 -8.38 1.02 6.68
CA LEU A 152 -9.67 0.87 7.33
C LEU A 152 -10.64 0.03 6.48
N LEU A 153 -10.71 0.31 5.18
CA LEU A 153 -11.53 -0.46 4.24
C LEU A 153 -11.07 -1.91 4.16
N SER A 154 -9.77 -2.15 4.10
CA SER A 154 -9.17 -3.49 4.15
C SER A 154 -9.56 -4.23 5.42
N LYS A 155 -9.48 -3.57 6.59
CA LYS A 155 -9.88 -4.16 7.86
C LYS A 155 -11.36 -4.57 7.84
N ARG A 156 -12.25 -3.68 7.39
CA ARG A 156 -13.70 -3.93 7.33
C ARG A 156 -14.06 -5.07 6.40
N ILE A 157 -13.43 -5.17 5.23
CA ILE A 157 -13.72 -6.27 4.31
C ILE A 157 -13.20 -7.62 4.85
N ILE A 158 -12.04 -7.62 5.51
CA ILE A 158 -11.48 -8.83 6.14
C ILE A 158 -12.37 -9.30 7.29
N GLU A 159 -12.88 -8.40 8.13
CA GLU A 159 -13.84 -8.71 9.21
C GLU A 159 -15.14 -9.31 8.68
N ARG A 160 -15.52 -8.98 7.43
CA ARG A 160 -16.68 -9.56 6.72
C ARG A 160 -16.34 -10.86 5.97
N GLY A 161 -15.13 -11.39 6.14
CA GLY A 161 -14.69 -12.61 5.47
C GLY A 161 -14.24 -12.41 4.03
N GLY A 162 -14.02 -11.18 3.56
CA GLY A 162 -13.54 -10.90 2.21
C GLY A 162 -12.01 -10.88 2.09
N LEU A 163 -11.53 -10.43 0.94
CA LEU A 163 -10.10 -10.31 0.62
C LEU A 163 -9.76 -8.85 0.23
N SER A 164 -8.66 -8.34 0.78
CA SER A 164 -8.03 -7.10 0.29
C SER A 164 -6.81 -7.49 -0.53
N ILE A 165 -6.73 -7.04 -1.78
CA ILE A 165 -5.65 -7.38 -2.72
C ILE A 165 -4.93 -6.10 -3.13
N TYR A 166 -3.63 -6.03 -2.85
CA TYR A 166 -2.78 -4.93 -3.29
C TYR A 166 -2.31 -5.15 -4.72
N LEU A 167 -2.58 -4.19 -5.59
CA LEU A 167 -2.17 -4.23 -6.98
C LEU A 167 -0.70 -3.78 -7.10
N LYS A 168 0.21 -4.75 -7.00
CA LYS A 168 1.64 -4.54 -7.26
C LYS A 168 2.01 -4.68 -8.73
N ASN A 169 1.44 -5.68 -9.39
CA ASN A 169 1.64 -5.94 -10.81
C ASN A 169 0.27 -6.20 -11.47
N PRO A 170 -0.11 -5.42 -12.49
CA PRO A 170 -1.42 -5.54 -13.13
C PRO A 170 -1.66 -6.94 -13.71
N HIS A 171 -0.70 -7.47 -14.45
CA HIS A 171 -0.80 -8.76 -15.13
C HIS A 171 -1.01 -9.92 -14.14
N ASN A 172 -0.20 -9.97 -13.08
CA ASN A 172 -0.33 -10.99 -12.03
C ASN A 172 -1.67 -10.87 -11.32
N THR A 173 -2.07 -9.65 -10.94
CA THR A 173 -3.32 -9.40 -10.21
C THR A 173 -4.53 -9.81 -11.04
N SER A 174 -4.55 -9.44 -12.32
CA SER A 174 -5.57 -9.84 -13.29
C SER A 174 -5.77 -11.36 -13.33
N HIS A 175 -4.72 -12.13 -13.59
CA HIS A 175 -4.79 -13.59 -13.67
C HIS A 175 -5.14 -14.23 -12.31
N GLY A 176 -4.62 -13.68 -11.23
CA GLY A 176 -4.96 -14.12 -9.88
C GLY A 176 -6.46 -13.97 -9.60
N LEU A 177 -7.03 -12.81 -9.93
CA LEU A 177 -8.46 -12.54 -9.75
C LEU A 177 -9.34 -13.47 -10.59
N GLU A 178 -8.96 -13.79 -11.83
CA GLU A 178 -9.67 -14.80 -12.63
C GLU A 178 -9.64 -16.17 -11.96
N ILE A 179 -8.47 -16.62 -11.50
CA ILE A 179 -8.32 -17.91 -10.80
C ILE A 179 -9.18 -17.92 -9.54
N LEU A 180 -9.11 -16.86 -8.75
CA LEU A 180 -9.87 -16.69 -7.52
C LEU A 180 -11.37 -16.71 -7.79
N ARG A 181 -11.87 -16.04 -8.84
CA ARG A 181 -13.30 -16.08 -9.18
C ARG A 181 -13.80 -17.44 -9.61
N ARG A 182 -12.96 -18.28 -10.22
CA ARG A 182 -13.34 -19.68 -10.52
C ARG A 182 -13.43 -20.56 -9.27
N ILE A 183 -12.62 -20.28 -8.25
CA ILE A 183 -12.53 -21.10 -7.03
C ILE A 183 -13.51 -20.60 -5.97
N GLU A 184 -13.57 -19.27 -5.77
CA GLU A 184 -14.41 -18.56 -4.82
C GLU A 184 -15.27 -17.48 -5.55
N PRO A 185 -16.33 -17.87 -6.26
CA PRO A 185 -17.11 -16.97 -7.13
C PRO A 185 -17.78 -15.83 -6.36
N ASP A 186 -18.30 -16.12 -5.16
CA ASP A 186 -19.05 -15.15 -4.36
C ASP A 186 -18.17 -14.39 -3.35
N ARG A 187 -16.85 -14.58 -3.36
CA ARG A 187 -15.94 -13.95 -2.39
C ARG A 187 -15.92 -12.43 -2.56
N PRO A 188 -16.25 -11.62 -1.54
CA PRO A 188 -16.10 -10.18 -1.64
C PRO A 188 -14.63 -9.77 -1.74
N ILE A 189 -14.29 -8.93 -2.72
CA ILE A 189 -12.91 -8.48 -2.97
C ILE A 189 -12.84 -6.95 -3.01
N ILE A 190 -11.84 -6.38 -2.33
CA ILE A 190 -11.33 -5.05 -2.62
C ILE A 190 -9.96 -5.19 -3.30
N VAL A 191 -9.75 -4.48 -4.41
CA VAL A 191 -8.44 -4.32 -5.04
C VAL A 191 -7.94 -2.89 -4.81
N LEU A 192 -6.76 -2.76 -4.22
CA LEU A 192 -6.15 -1.49 -3.84
C LEU A 192 -5.11 -1.06 -4.89
N LEU A 193 -5.29 0.13 -5.43
CA LEU A 193 -4.37 0.80 -6.35
C LEU A 193 -3.81 2.03 -5.63
N GLU A 194 -2.86 1.83 -4.73
CA GLU A 194 -2.24 2.93 -4.00
C GLU A 194 -1.29 3.72 -4.91
N ASP A 195 -1.39 5.05 -4.86
CA ASP A 195 -0.62 5.99 -5.68
C ASP A 195 -0.64 5.60 -7.17
N ILE A 196 -1.85 5.59 -7.74
CA ILE A 196 -2.11 5.12 -9.10
C ILE A 196 -1.27 5.84 -10.16
N ASP A 197 -0.87 7.09 -9.92
CA ASP A 197 0.05 7.84 -10.79
C ASP A 197 1.44 7.19 -10.86
N ALA A 198 1.98 6.73 -9.72
CA ALA A 198 3.23 5.97 -9.68
C ALA A 198 3.07 4.60 -10.36
N LEU A 199 1.95 3.92 -10.08
CA LEU A 199 1.66 2.62 -10.68
C LEU A 199 1.54 2.69 -12.21
N ILE A 200 0.90 3.73 -12.75
CA ILE A 200 0.80 3.99 -14.20
C ILE A 200 2.18 4.26 -14.79
N LYS A 201 3.04 5.00 -14.08
CA LYS A 201 4.41 5.27 -14.54
C LYS A 201 5.25 4.00 -14.64
N ASP A 202 5.07 3.08 -13.69
CA ASP A 202 5.84 1.84 -13.62
C ASP A 202 5.34 0.76 -14.59
N CYS A 203 4.02 0.60 -14.72
CA CYS A 203 3.41 -0.50 -15.48
C CYS A 203 2.76 -0.07 -16.81
N GLY A 204 2.53 1.22 -17.02
CA GLY A 204 1.79 1.76 -18.16
C GLY A 204 0.28 1.84 -17.92
N GLU A 205 -0.35 2.90 -18.45
CA GLU A 205 -1.77 3.18 -18.25
C GLU A 205 -2.68 2.06 -18.80
N SER A 206 -2.36 1.51 -19.97
CA SER A 206 -3.17 0.48 -20.63
C SER A 206 -3.37 -0.77 -19.77
N GLU A 207 -2.35 -1.18 -19.01
CA GLU A 207 -2.40 -2.36 -18.13
C GLU A 207 -3.38 -2.13 -16.96
N ILE A 208 -3.41 -0.91 -16.42
CA ILE A 208 -4.35 -0.52 -15.36
C ILE A 208 -5.77 -0.44 -15.90
N LEU A 209 -5.94 0.14 -17.10
CA LEU A 209 -7.24 0.24 -17.74
C LEU A 209 -7.83 -1.13 -18.07
N ALA A 210 -7.02 -2.11 -18.50
CA ALA A 210 -7.51 -3.46 -18.80
C ALA A 210 -8.18 -4.12 -17.58
N ILE A 211 -7.63 -3.90 -16.38
CA ILE A 211 -8.20 -4.38 -15.12
C ILE A 211 -9.51 -3.67 -14.80
N LEU A 212 -9.54 -2.33 -14.91
CA LEU A 212 -10.72 -1.52 -14.56
C LEU A 212 -11.88 -1.68 -15.56
N ASP A 213 -11.56 -1.75 -16.86
CA ASP A 213 -12.54 -1.91 -17.93
C ASP A 213 -13.24 -3.28 -17.85
N GLY A 214 -12.65 -4.24 -17.13
CA GLY A 214 -13.28 -5.51 -16.83
C GLY A 214 -13.28 -6.46 -18.02
N GLU A 215 -12.21 -6.44 -18.82
CA GLU A 215 -11.97 -7.47 -19.85
C GLU A 215 -12.03 -8.88 -19.24
N LEU A 216 -11.63 -8.99 -17.97
CA LEU A 216 -11.62 -10.21 -17.17
C LEU A 216 -12.99 -10.58 -16.57
N GLN A 217 -14.03 -9.75 -16.76
CA GLN A 217 -15.38 -9.92 -16.23
C GLN A 217 -15.42 -10.29 -14.73
N ILE A 218 -14.54 -9.69 -13.93
CA ILE A 218 -14.42 -9.96 -12.49
C ILE A 218 -15.66 -9.41 -11.78
N ASP A 219 -16.45 -10.30 -11.18
CA ASP A 219 -17.66 -9.97 -10.43
C ASP A 219 -17.37 -9.73 -8.94
N ASN A 220 -18.34 -9.21 -8.19
CA ASN A 220 -18.27 -8.95 -6.74
C ASN A 220 -16.96 -8.26 -6.29
N VAL A 221 -16.56 -7.19 -6.98
CA VAL A 221 -15.26 -6.53 -6.76
C VAL A 221 -15.39 -5.01 -6.65
N VAL A 222 -14.64 -4.44 -5.72
CA VAL A 222 -14.47 -2.98 -5.59
C VAL A 222 -13.01 -2.62 -5.86
N PHE A 223 -12.76 -1.80 -6.86
CA PHE A 223 -11.44 -1.21 -7.12
C PHE A 223 -11.35 0.13 -6.39
N ILE A 224 -10.30 0.33 -5.60
CA ILE A 224 -10.08 1.56 -4.84
C ILE A 224 -8.70 2.10 -5.16
N ALA A 225 -8.65 3.27 -5.78
CA ALA A 225 -7.41 3.94 -6.15
C ALA A 225 -7.15 5.17 -5.28
N THR A 226 -5.88 5.49 -5.04
CA THR A 226 -5.48 6.76 -4.44
C THR A 226 -4.59 7.56 -5.38
N THR A 227 -4.67 8.89 -5.32
CA THR A 227 -3.70 9.78 -5.98
C THR A 227 -3.55 11.09 -5.21
N ASN A 228 -2.36 11.68 -5.27
CA ASN A 228 -2.13 13.05 -4.81
C ASN A 228 -2.32 14.09 -5.92
N TYR A 229 -2.26 13.66 -7.18
CA TYR A 229 -2.20 14.53 -8.36
C TYR A 229 -3.23 14.07 -9.40
N PRO A 230 -4.54 14.21 -9.13
CA PRO A 230 -5.58 13.82 -10.09
C PRO A 230 -5.45 14.56 -11.43
N GLU A 231 -4.81 15.72 -11.47
CA GLU A 231 -4.52 16.50 -12.68
C GLU A 231 -3.51 15.83 -13.63
N ASP A 232 -2.64 14.95 -13.12
CA ASP A 232 -1.62 14.26 -13.90
C ASP A 232 -2.18 12.99 -14.59
N LEU A 233 -3.38 12.56 -14.22
CA LEU A 233 -4.04 11.39 -14.79
C LEU A 233 -4.86 11.76 -16.03
N ASP A 234 -4.91 10.86 -17.03
CA ASP A 234 -5.74 11.06 -18.22
C ASP A 234 -7.21 11.20 -17.82
N LYS A 235 -7.88 12.21 -18.39
CA LYS A 235 -9.32 12.44 -18.19
C LYS A 235 -10.18 11.22 -18.49
N ARG A 236 -9.75 10.31 -19.38
CA ARG A 236 -10.42 9.05 -19.72
C ARG A 236 -10.38 8.06 -18.57
N LEU A 237 -9.36 8.08 -17.74
CA LEU A 237 -9.26 7.24 -16.56
C LEU A 237 -10.26 7.72 -15.50
N ILE A 238 -10.33 9.03 -15.27
CA ILE A 238 -11.17 9.64 -14.23
C ILE A 238 -12.64 9.79 -14.64
N ASN A 239 -12.91 10.34 -15.83
CA ASN A 239 -14.24 10.81 -16.22
C ASN A 239 -15.05 9.78 -17.02
N ARG A 240 -14.52 8.57 -17.24
CA ARG A 240 -15.25 7.52 -17.93
C ARG A 240 -15.96 6.64 -16.91
N PRO A 241 -17.30 6.65 -16.88
CA PRO A 241 -18.08 5.75 -16.02
C PRO A 241 -17.68 4.28 -16.27
N SER A 242 -17.83 3.42 -15.26
CA SER A 242 -17.36 2.02 -15.21
C SER A 242 -15.86 1.82 -14.92
N ARG A 243 -15.03 2.87 -14.85
CA ARG A 243 -13.64 2.79 -14.36
C ARG A 243 -13.55 3.27 -12.92
N PHE A 244 -13.97 4.52 -12.71
CA PHE A 244 -14.20 5.10 -11.39
C PHE A 244 -15.59 5.73 -11.39
N ASP A 245 -16.52 5.07 -10.69
CA ASP A 245 -17.90 5.52 -10.56
C ASP A 245 -18.06 6.57 -9.46
N ILE A 246 -17.08 6.64 -8.56
CA ILE A 246 -16.99 7.63 -7.48
C ILE A 246 -15.59 8.20 -7.47
N VAL A 247 -15.51 9.52 -7.45
CA VAL A 247 -14.27 10.27 -7.28
C VAL A 247 -14.47 11.19 -6.08
N LYS A 248 -13.75 10.91 -4.98
CA LYS A 248 -13.95 11.57 -3.69
C LYS A 248 -12.66 12.22 -3.21
N GLU A 249 -12.77 13.47 -2.76
CA GLU A 249 -11.66 14.16 -2.12
C GLU A 249 -11.53 13.71 -0.66
N ILE A 250 -10.33 13.33 -0.26
CA ILE A 250 -9.91 13.15 1.13
C ILE A 250 -9.02 14.33 1.49
N GLY A 251 -9.63 15.32 2.15
CA GLY A 251 -9.00 16.56 2.55
C GLY A 251 -8.11 16.42 3.79
N MET A 252 -7.68 17.57 4.32
CA MET A 252 -7.00 17.60 5.62
C MET A 252 -8.01 17.31 6.75
N PRO A 253 -7.56 16.72 7.88
CA PRO A 253 -8.42 16.42 9.03
C PRO A 253 -9.25 17.62 9.50
N THR A 254 -10.50 17.38 9.86
CA THR A 254 -11.41 18.35 10.50
C THR A 254 -10.88 18.78 11.87
N SER A 255 -11.44 19.84 12.47
CA SER A 255 -11.10 20.24 13.84
C SER A 255 -11.33 19.12 14.84
N GLU A 256 -12.43 18.40 14.67
CA GLU A 256 -12.88 17.30 15.50
C GLU A 256 -11.92 16.11 15.35
N ALA A 257 -11.55 15.77 14.12
CA ALA A 257 -10.54 14.74 13.85
C ALA A 257 -9.17 15.10 14.44
N ARG A 258 -8.72 16.36 14.31
CA ARG A 258 -7.47 16.82 14.93
C ARG A 258 -7.54 16.72 16.46
N LYS A 259 -8.66 17.10 17.07
CA LYS A 259 -8.87 17.01 18.51
C LYS A 259 -8.73 15.56 18.99
N ILE A 260 -9.46 14.63 18.38
CA ILE A 260 -9.42 13.21 18.73
C ILE A 260 -8.01 12.63 18.53
N TYR A 261 -7.34 12.99 17.44
CA TYR A 261 -5.97 12.57 17.19
C TYR A 261 -5.03 13.01 18.32
N LEU A 262 -5.08 14.30 18.69
CA LEU A 262 -4.24 14.88 19.73
C LEU A 262 -4.54 14.26 21.10
N GLU A 263 -5.81 14.10 21.48
CA GLU A 263 -6.20 13.44 22.73
C GLU A 263 -5.69 11.99 22.80
N THR A 264 -5.77 11.26 21.68
CA THR A 264 -5.37 9.85 21.64
C THR A 264 -3.86 9.67 21.66
N LYS A 265 -3.12 10.46 20.88
CA LYS A 265 -1.66 10.33 20.75
C LYS A 265 -0.89 11.15 21.78
N ASN A 266 -1.54 12.08 22.47
CA ASN A 266 -0.98 12.83 23.59
C ASN A 266 -1.95 12.79 24.80
N PRO A 267 -1.89 11.74 25.64
CA PRO A 267 -2.78 11.56 26.78
C PRO A 267 -2.77 12.73 27.79
N ARG A 268 -1.69 13.52 27.84
CA ARG A 268 -1.62 14.73 28.68
C ARG A 268 -2.64 15.77 28.23
N LEU A 269 -2.81 15.96 26.93
CA LEU A 269 -3.79 16.90 26.37
C LEU A 269 -5.24 16.43 26.54
N ALA A 270 -5.47 15.14 26.78
CA ALA A 270 -6.80 14.59 27.06
C ALA A 270 -7.31 14.89 28.47
N LEU A 271 -6.46 15.41 29.37
CA LEU A 271 -6.86 15.78 30.73
C LEU A 271 -7.71 17.05 30.73
N GLN A 272 -8.80 17.06 31.52
CA GLN A 272 -9.73 18.19 31.57
C GLN A 272 -9.06 19.53 31.94
N GLU A 273 -8.05 19.51 32.81
CA GLU A 273 -7.27 20.69 33.19
C GLU A 273 -6.50 21.31 32.02
N ASN A 274 -6.20 20.52 30.98
CA ASN A 274 -5.46 20.94 29.79
C ASN A 274 -6.37 21.29 28.61
N GLN A 275 -7.70 21.38 28.80
CA GLN A 275 -8.66 21.65 27.72
C GLN A 275 -8.33 22.94 26.96
N HIS A 276 -7.94 24.01 27.65
CA HIS A 276 -7.56 25.27 27.02
C HIS A 276 -6.30 25.13 26.15
N GLU A 277 -5.36 24.27 26.54
CA GLU A 277 -4.16 23.98 25.75
C GLU A 277 -4.52 23.14 24.51
N LEU A 278 -5.32 22.09 24.68
CA LEU A 278 -5.82 21.28 23.56
C LEU A 278 -6.55 22.14 22.53
N ASP A 279 -7.45 23.04 22.96
CA ASP A 279 -8.18 23.94 22.08
C ASP A 279 -7.23 24.87 21.30
N ARG A 280 -6.15 25.33 21.93
CA ARG A 280 -5.08 26.09 21.25
C ARG A 280 -4.39 25.23 20.19
N TRP A 281 -4.00 24.00 20.51
CA TRP A 281 -3.34 23.09 19.56
C TRP A 281 -4.24 22.79 18.36
N VAL A 282 -5.54 22.52 18.59
CA VAL A 282 -6.52 22.25 17.52
C VAL A 282 -6.72 23.47 16.61
N LYS A 283 -6.78 24.66 17.20
CA LYS A 283 -6.92 25.93 16.46
C LYS A 283 -5.70 26.21 15.59
N GLU A 284 -4.50 26.09 16.15
CA GLU A 284 -3.26 26.45 15.47
C GLU A 284 -2.82 25.43 14.41
N SER A 285 -3.23 24.17 14.58
CA SER A 285 -3.01 23.08 13.62
C SER A 285 -4.01 23.07 12.46
N ARG A 286 -4.74 24.17 12.22
CA ARG A 286 -5.65 24.29 11.08
C ARG A 286 -4.89 24.02 9.77
N GLY A 287 -5.38 23.04 9.01
CA GLY A 287 -4.79 22.61 7.73
C GLY A 287 -3.63 21.62 7.87
N PHE A 288 -3.24 21.24 9.10
CA PHE A 288 -2.22 20.23 9.30
C PHE A 288 -2.74 18.85 8.91
N SER A 289 -1.88 18.08 8.26
CA SER A 289 -2.08 16.66 7.99
C SER A 289 -1.81 15.83 9.25
N VAL A 290 -2.18 14.54 9.26
CA VAL A 290 -1.89 13.64 10.38
C VAL A 290 -0.37 13.56 10.68
N ALA A 291 0.47 13.60 9.64
CA ALA A 291 1.92 13.62 9.78
C ALA A 291 2.42 14.90 10.47
N HIS A 292 1.84 16.06 10.14
CA HIS A 292 2.17 17.32 10.80
C HIS A 292 1.74 17.33 12.27
N LEU A 293 0.59 16.73 12.61
CA LEU A 293 0.16 16.58 14.01
C LEU A 293 1.11 15.68 14.80
N LYS A 294 1.53 14.55 14.21
CA LYS A 294 2.51 13.65 14.82
C LYS A 294 3.82 14.39 15.13
N GLU A 295 4.35 15.10 14.14
CA GLU A 295 5.58 15.90 14.31
C GLU A 295 5.40 17.01 15.36
N MET A 296 4.23 17.66 15.40
CA MET A 296 3.94 18.68 16.41
C MET A 296 3.98 18.10 17.84
N ILE A 297 3.39 16.91 18.05
CA ILE A 297 3.47 16.20 19.34
C ILE A 297 4.92 15.86 19.67
N LEU A 298 5.67 15.26 18.74
CA LEU A 298 7.05 14.84 18.96
C LEU A 298 7.95 16.03 19.31
N ALA A 299 7.88 17.11 18.54
CA ALA A 299 8.71 18.28 18.76
C ALA A 299 8.46 18.95 20.13
N VAL A 300 7.19 19.06 20.54
CA VAL A 300 6.86 19.72 21.81
C VAL A 300 7.07 18.78 23.01
N GLU A 301 6.53 17.55 22.96
CA GLU A 301 6.52 16.65 24.11
C GLU A 301 7.83 15.86 24.26
N ALA A 302 8.43 15.41 23.15
CA ALA A 302 9.63 14.58 23.20
C ALA A 302 10.92 15.41 23.09
N LEU A 303 10.91 16.50 22.32
CA LEU A 303 12.10 17.35 22.10
C LEU A 303 12.10 18.64 22.94
N GLY A 304 10.99 18.96 23.61
CA GLY A 304 10.88 20.14 24.48
C GLY A 304 10.89 21.47 23.72
N GLU A 305 10.59 21.47 22.41
CA GLU A 305 10.48 22.70 21.63
C GLU A 305 9.23 23.51 22.04
N SER A 306 9.29 24.83 21.90
CA SER A 306 8.12 25.66 22.11
C SER A 306 7.09 25.46 21.00
N ILE A 307 5.82 25.32 21.36
CA ILE A 307 4.71 25.13 20.42
C ILE A 307 4.67 26.23 19.33
N ASP A 308 4.98 27.47 19.68
CA ASP A 308 4.99 28.60 18.73
C ASP A 308 6.09 28.45 17.66
N SER A 309 7.29 27.99 18.06
CA SER A 309 8.39 27.72 17.13
C SER A 309 8.02 26.59 16.17
N VAL A 310 7.45 25.50 16.70
CA VAL A 310 7.04 24.32 15.93
C VAL A 310 5.94 24.68 14.93
N ILE A 311 4.91 25.43 15.33
CA ILE A 311 3.83 25.86 14.43
C ILE A 311 4.38 26.68 13.27
N VAL A 312 5.27 27.64 13.54
CA VAL A 312 5.89 28.47 12.49
C VAL A 312 6.71 27.61 11.54
N ARG A 313 7.52 26.68 12.06
CA ARG A 313 8.31 25.73 11.26
C ARG A 313 7.42 24.87 10.35
N LEU A 314 6.36 24.28 10.88
CA LEU A 314 5.47 23.39 10.13
C LEU A 314 4.66 24.15 9.07
N LYS A 315 4.10 25.33 9.42
CA LYS A 315 3.40 26.18 8.43
C LYS A 315 4.34 26.63 7.30
N LYS A 316 5.62 26.88 7.60
CA LYS A 316 6.64 27.19 6.59
C LYS A 316 6.93 25.98 5.68
N MET A 317 7.08 24.77 6.24
CA MET A 317 7.28 23.55 5.47
C MET A 317 6.11 23.24 4.52
N MET A 318 4.88 23.54 4.93
CA MET A 318 3.69 23.35 4.08
C MET A 318 3.65 24.27 2.85
N THR A 319 4.30 25.44 2.92
CA THR A 319 4.24 26.47 1.87
C THR A 319 5.48 26.53 1.00
N GLN A 320 6.60 25.99 1.47
CA GLN A 320 7.88 26.05 0.77
C GLN A 320 8.22 24.70 0.14
N LYS A 321 8.43 24.69 -1.19
CA LYS A 321 9.20 23.63 -1.84
C LYS A 321 10.68 23.93 -1.59
N PRO A 322 11.41 23.12 -0.83
CA PRO A 322 12.85 23.32 -0.69
C PRO A 322 13.50 23.21 -2.07
N HIS A 323 14.21 24.26 -2.48
CA HIS A 323 14.99 24.25 -3.70
C HIS A 323 16.45 23.95 -3.39
N SER A 324 17.13 23.23 -4.27
CA SER A 324 18.57 22.96 -4.13
C SER A 324 19.41 24.25 -4.02
N SER A 325 18.93 25.36 -4.60
CA SER A 325 19.53 26.70 -4.49
C SER A 325 19.40 27.33 -3.10
N ASP A 326 18.52 26.82 -2.22
CA ASP A 326 18.41 27.30 -0.83
C ASP A 326 19.65 26.92 0.02
N SER A 327 20.54 26.08 -0.53
CA SER A 327 21.83 25.72 0.05
C SER A 327 22.98 26.67 -0.30
N GLU A 328 22.85 27.52 -1.33
CA GLU A 328 23.95 28.34 -1.85
C GLU A 328 24.37 29.50 -0.93
N ASN A 329 23.65 29.73 0.17
CA ASN A 329 23.93 30.84 1.10
C ASN A 329 24.04 30.42 2.58
N LYS A 330 24.25 29.13 2.88
CA LYS A 330 24.60 28.68 4.22
C LYS A 330 26.06 28.25 4.24
N SER A 331 26.91 29.05 4.86
CA SER A 331 28.28 28.64 5.19
C SER A 331 28.22 27.28 5.90
N ILE A 332 28.91 26.29 5.35
CA ILE A 332 29.08 24.97 5.96
C ILE A 332 29.95 25.19 7.20
N GLY A 333 29.31 25.44 8.33
CA GLY A 333 29.97 25.63 9.61
C GLY A 333 30.34 24.30 10.24
N PHE A 334 31.42 23.67 9.77
CA PHE A 334 32.16 22.77 10.64
C PHE A 334 32.96 23.66 11.60
N VAL A 335 32.46 23.84 12.82
CA VAL A 335 33.26 24.41 13.90
C VAL A 335 34.26 23.33 14.29
N THR A 336 35.48 23.40 13.75
CA THR A 336 36.62 22.71 14.35
C THR A 336 36.82 23.29 15.74
N ARG A 337 36.66 22.47 16.77
CA ARG A 337 37.08 22.82 18.13
C ARG A 337 38.60 22.79 18.15
N ASP A 338 39.23 23.94 18.38
CA ASP A 338 40.65 24.04 18.75
C ASP A 338 40.89 23.59 20.19
#